data_AF-A0A1F5A439-F1
#
_entry.id   AF-A0A1F5A439-F1
#
_cell.length_a   1.000
_cell.length_b   1.000
_cell.length_c   1.000
_cell.angle_alpha   90.00
_cell.angle_beta   90.00
_cell.angle_gamma   90.00
#
_symmetry.space_group_name_H-M   'P 1'
#
loop_
_entity.id
_entity.type
_entity.pdbx_description
1 polymer ?
#
loop_
_entity_poly.entity_id
_entity_poly.type
_entity_poly.pdbx_seq_one_letter_code
_entity_poly.pdbx_strand_id
1 'polypeptide(L)'
;MAAGKPVIALNRGGTSETVIHKKTGILIDEHSPDALKSAVLNFSPASFSTSDIRSHAAQFSQERFIREFVKVFNNEWTKYQNTLMS
;
A
#
# COMPACT_ATOMS: atom_id res chain seq x y z
N MET A 1 1.18 5.63 6.46
CA MET A 1 1.09 6.34 5.16
C MET A 1 -0.06 7.33 5.07
N ALA A 2 -1.29 7.02 5.50
CA ALA A 2 -2.47 7.92 5.36
C ALA A 2 -2.28 9.36 5.86
N ALA A 3 -1.45 9.60 6.88
CA ALA A 3 -1.08 10.94 7.35
C ALA A 3 -0.25 11.76 6.34
N GLY A 4 0.20 11.16 5.24
CA GLY A 4 1.10 11.77 4.24
C GLY A 4 2.58 11.75 4.66
N LYS A 5 2.95 10.90 5.62
CA LYS A 5 4.33 10.80 6.10
C LYS A 5 5.05 9.60 5.47
N PRO A 6 6.28 9.78 4.97
CA PRO A 6 7.09 8.67 4.51
C PRO A 6 7.47 7.76 5.67
N VAL A 7 7.68 6.48 5.39
CA VAL A 7 8.00 5.45 6.41
C VAL A 7 9.29 4.72 6.07
N ILE A 8 10.03 4.27 7.08
CA ILE A 8 11.12 3.30 6.92
C ILE A 8 10.56 1.96 7.38
N ALA A 9 10.61 0.95 6.51
CA ALA A 9 10.04 -0.37 6.80
C ALA A 9 10.94 -1.49 6.28
N LEU A 10 10.85 -2.67 6.90
CA LEU A 10 11.48 -3.87 6.39
C LEU A 10 10.83 -4.27 5.06
N ASN A 11 11.61 -4.72 4.09
CA ASN A 11 11.15 -5.23 2.81
C ASN A 11 10.63 -6.67 2.96
N ARG A 12 9.59 -6.86 3.78
CA ARG A 12 8.91 -8.15 3.94
C ARG A 12 7.40 -7.99 4.14
N GLY A 13 6.62 -8.89 3.54
CA GLY A 13 5.17 -8.97 3.75
C GLY A 13 4.45 -7.69 3.31
N GLY A 14 3.45 -7.27 4.09
CA GLY A 14 2.58 -6.15 3.74
C GLY A 14 3.28 -4.80 3.53
N THR A 15 4.47 -4.60 4.07
CA THR A 15 5.24 -3.36 3.83
C THR A 15 5.90 -3.35 2.46
N SER A 16 6.32 -4.50 1.91
CA SER A 16 6.81 -4.62 0.53
C SER A 16 5.73 -4.36 -0.50
N GLU A 17 4.49 -4.72 -0.17
CA GLU A 17 3.32 -4.54 -1.06
C GLU A 17 2.82 -3.10 -1.05
N THR A 18 2.99 -2.39 0.07
CA THR A 18 2.37 -1.08 0.30
C THR A 18 3.34 0.08 0.25
N VAL A 19 4.65 -0.11 0.48
CA VAL A 19 5.64 0.98 0.41
C VAL A 19 6.36 0.97 -0.93
N ILE A 20 6.31 2.08 -1.65
CA ILE A 20 7.09 2.29 -2.88
C ILE A 20 8.43 2.89 -2.47
N HIS A 21 9.51 2.11 -2.59
CA HIS A 21 10.86 2.53 -2.23
C HIS A 21 11.22 3.87 -2.91
N LYS A 22 11.77 4.81 -2.14
CA LYS A 22 12.13 6.20 -2.54
C LYS A 22 10.97 7.08 -3.00
N LYS A 23 9.71 6.63 -2.94
CA LYS A 23 8.53 7.42 -3.32
C LYS A 23 7.55 7.63 -2.18
N THR A 24 7.26 6.58 -1.41
CA THR A 24 6.38 6.68 -0.23
C THR A 24 7.07 6.28 1.07
N GLY A 25 8.34 5.86 0.98
CA GLY A 25 9.17 5.50 2.11
C GLY A 25 10.50 4.89 1.67
N ILE A 26 11.27 4.40 2.63
CA ILE A 26 12.46 3.58 2.42
C ILE A 26 12.17 2.16 2.87
N LEU A 27 12.59 1.21 2.05
CA LEU A 27 12.57 -0.21 2.37
C LEU A 27 14.00 -0.65 2.71
N ILE A 28 14.16 -1.39 3.80
CA ILE A 28 15.42 -2.04 4.20
C ILE A 28 15.27 -3.55 4.06
N ASP A 29 16.26 -4.24 3.50
CA ASP A 29 16.18 -5.70 3.30
C ASP A 29 16.64 -6.48 4.55
N GLU A 30 17.54 -5.89 5.32
CA GLU A 30 18.14 -6.49 6.50
C GLU A 30 17.44 -6.03 7.78
N HIS A 31 17.07 -6.98 8.62
CA HIS A 31 16.49 -6.73 9.93
C HIS A 31 17.59 -6.64 11.00
N SER A 32 18.41 -5.59 10.91
CA SER A 32 19.50 -5.32 11.86
C SER A 32 19.53 -3.85 12.32
N PRO A 33 20.10 -3.57 13.52
CA PRO A 33 20.26 -2.20 14.01
C PRO A 33 21.08 -1.31 13.06
N ASP A 34 22.10 -1.87 12.41
CA ASP A 34 22.96 -1.13 11.49
C ASP A 34 22.23 -0.73 10.20
N ALA A 35 21.42 -1.63 9.65
CA ALA A 35 20.58 -1.33 8.49
C ALA A 35 19.56 -0.23 8.80
N LEU A 36 18.90 -0.31 9.96
CA LEU A 36 17.96 0.72 10.41
C LEU A 36 18.67 2.07 10.65
N LYS A 37 19.82 2.06 11.32
CA LYS A 37 20.64 3.26 11.56
C LYS A 37 21.04 3.92 10.26
N SER A 38 21.55 3.15 9.30
CA SER A 38 21.91 3.65 7.97
C SER A 38 20.70 4.25 7.25
N ALA A 39 19.54 3.58 7.31
CA ALA A 39 18.31 4.10 6.71
C ALA A 39 17.87 5.42 7.34
N VAL A 40 17.92 5.54 8.67
CA VAL A 40 17.57 6.77 9.41
C VAL A 40 18.52 7.91 9.08
N LEU A 41 19.85 7.65 9.06
CA LEU A 41 20.85 8.67 8.77
C LEU A 41 20.74 9.21 7.33
N ASN A 42 20.39 8.35 6.38
CA ASN A 42 20.20 8.71 4.98
C ASN A 42 18.75 9.15 4.66
N PHE A 43 17.87 9.19 5.66
CA PHE A 43 16.46 9.54 5.46
C PHE A 43 16.30 11.05 5.32
N SER A 44 15.81 11.47 4.14
CA SER A 44 15.44 12.86 3.89
C SER A 44 13.92 12.96 3.71
N PRO A 45 13.15 13.32 4.77
CA PRO A 45 11.70 13.47 4.67
C PRO A 45 11.26 14.49 3.62
N ALA A 46 12.07 15.54 3.41
CA ALA A 46 11.80 16.61 2.45
C ALA A 46 11.83 16.14 0.99
N SER A 47 12.45 14.99 0.72
CA SER A 47 12.50 14.39 -0.62
C SER A 47 11.20 13.67 -1.00
N PHE A 48 10.24 13.55 -0.08
CA PHE A 48 8.98 12.84 -0.31
C PHE A 48 7.80 13.81 -0.46
N SER A 49 6.96 13.54 -1.46
CA SER A 49 5.73 14.28 -1.69
C SER A 49 4.61 13.79 -0.75
N THR A 50 4.15 14.66 0.15
CA THR A 50 3.00 14.39 1.03
C THR A 50 1.75 14.02 0.24
N SER A 51 1.50 14.69 -0.90
CA SER A 51 0.36 14.39 -1.77
C SER A 51 0.48 13.00 -2.39
N ASP A 52 1.66 12.61 -2.85
CA ASP A 52 1.88 11.30 -3.47
C ASP A 52 1.67 10.18 -2.46
N ILE A 53 2.16 10.35 -1.23
CA ILE A 53 1.96 9.40 -0.14
C ILE A 53 0.48 9.25 0.20
N ARG A 54 -0.27 10.36 0.26
CA ARG A 54 -1.71 10.32 0.53
C ARG A 54 -2.49 9.65 -0.60
N SER A 55 -2.20 10.02 -1.85
CA SER A 55 -2.82 9.42 -3.03
C SER A 55 -2.56 7.92 -3.11
N HIS A 56 -1.34 7.48 -2.78
CA HIS A 56 -1.01 6.06 -2.68
C HIS A 56 -1.80 5.37 -1.56
N ALA A 57 -1.83 5.96 -0.36
CA ALA A 57 -2.58 5.41 0.78
C ALA A 57 -4.09 5.30 0.49
N ALA A 58 -4.66 6.21 -0.30
CA ALA A 58 -6.08 6.17 -0.68
C ALA A 58 -6.46 4.94 -1.51
N GLN A 59 -5.49 4.27 -2.17
CA GLN A 59 -5.75 3.01 -2.86
C GLN A 59 -6.09 1.86 -1.90
N PHE A 60 -5.75 2.00 -0.63
CA PHE A 60 -6.02 1.02 0.43
C PHE A 60 -7.17 1.47 1.35
N SER A 61 -8.01 2.41 0.91
CA SER A 61 -9.14 2.88 1.70
C SER A 61 -10.26 1.83 1.79
N GLN A 62 -10.99 1.86 2.90
CA GLN A 62 -12.14 0.98 3.15
C GLN A 62 -13.23 1.20 2.09
N GLU A 63 -13.48 2.43 1.69
CA GLU A 63 -14.49 2.80 0.69
C GLU A 63 -14.17 2.17 -0.66
N ARG A 64 -12.89 2.22 -1.07
CA ARG A 64 -12.43 1.55 -2.30
C ARG A 64 -12.61 0.04 -2.18
N PHE A 65 -12.19 -0.56 -1.07
CA PHE A 65 -12.34 -2.00 -0.85
C PHE A 65 -13.80 -2.45 -0.99
N ILE A 66 -14.72 -1.81 -0.28
CA ILE A 66 -16.15 -2.14 -0.33
C ILE A 66 -16.69 -2.01 -1.76
N ARG A 67 -16.37 -0.91 -2.46
CA ARG A 67 -16.85 -0.68 -3.83
C ARG A 67 -16.37 -1.77 -4.79
N GLU A 68 -15.08 -2.11 -4.77
CA GLU A 68 -14.55 -3.13 -5.66
C GLU A 68 -15.07 -4.53 -5.29
N PHE A 69 -15.22 -4.83 -4.00
CA PHE A 69 -15.81 -6.09 -3.54
C PHE A 69 -17.25 -6.27 -4.02
N VAL A 70 -18.10 -5.26 -3.81
CA VAL A 70 -19.52 -5.30 -4.25
C VAL A 70 -19.61 -5.47 -5.77
N LYS A 71 -18.76 -4.79 -6.53
CA LYS A 71 -18.70 -4.92 -7.98
C LYS A 71 -18.38 -6.36 -8.40
N VAL A 72 -17.37 -6.98 -7.81
CA VAL A 72 -16.99 -8.37 -8.10
C VAL A 72 -18.12 -9.31 -7.70
N PHE A 73 -18.67 -9.14 -6.49
CA PHE A 73 -19.77 -9.96 -5.99
C PHE A 73 -20.98 -9.95 -6.94
N ASN A 74 -21.44 -8.77 -7.34
CA ASN A 74 -22.58 -8.63 -8.23
C ASN A 74 -22.32 -9.28 -9.60
N ASN A 75 -21.12 -9.08 -10.15
CA ASN A 75 -20.75 -9.69 -11.43
C ASN A 75 -20.79 -11.22 -11.38
N GLU A 76 -20.22 -11.83 -10.34
CA GLU A 76 -20.22 -13.29 -10.19
C GLU A 76 -21.62 -13.83 -9.85
N TRP A 77 -22.39 -13.10 -9.05
CA TRP A 77 -23.77 -13.46 -8.74
C TRP A 77 -24.65 -13.48 -10.00
N THR A 78 -24.56 -12.47 -10.86
CA THR A 78 -25.29 -12.43 -12.13
C THR A 78 -24.90 -13.58 -13.05
N LYS A 79 -23.61 -13.91 -13.15
CA LYS A 79 -23.16 -15.09 -13.94
C LYS A 79 -23.77 -16.38 -13.41
N TYR A 80 -23.73 -16.58 -12.09
CA TYR A 80 -24.31 -17.76 -11.45
C TYR A 80 -25.81 -17.89 -11.72
N GLN A 81 -26.56 -16.81 -11.62
CA GLN A 81 -28.00 -16.81 -11.92
C GLN A 81 -28.29 -17.21 -13.37
N ASN A 82 -27.49 -16.73 -14.33
CA ASN A 82 -27.67 -17.09 -15.74
C ASN A 82 -27.42 -18.58 -16.02
N THR A 83 -26.47 -19.22 -15.31
CA THR A 83 -26.24 -20.68 -15.40
C THR A 83 -27.36 -21.52 -14.79
N LEU A 84 -28.16 -20.98 -13.88
CA LEU A 84 -29.31 -21.68 -13.31
C LEU A 84 -30.57 -21.57 -14.18
N MET A 85 -30.60 -20.62 -15.12
CA MET A 85 -31.72 -20.36 -16.03
C MET A 85 -31.53 -20.96 -17.43
N SER A 86 -30.37 -21.54 -17.72
CA SER A 86 -30.05 -22.31 -18.94
C SER A 86 -30.20 -23.81 -18.71
#